data_AF-A0A925UJF6-F1
#
_entry.id   AF-A0A925UJF6-F1
#
_cell.length_a   1.000
_cell.length_b   1.000
_cell.length_c   1.000
_cell.angle_alpha   90.00
_cell.angle_beta   90.00
_cell.angle_gamma   90.00
#
_symmetry.space_group_name_H-M   'P 1'
#
loop_
_entity.id
_entity.type
_entity.pdbx_description
1 polymer ?
#
loop_
_entity_poly.entity_id
_entity_poly.type
_entity_poly.pdbx_seq_one_letter_code
_entity_poly.pdbx_strand_id
1 'polypeptide(L)'
;MTPSDPPLLPASAALFLDFDGTLAPIAPRPEDVRVPAWVQPSLHAFANRLGGALAIVSGRPLAQIDAFLAPLRLAAAGAHGAEWRGPSGR
;
A
#
# COMPACT_ATOMS: atom_id res chain seq x y z
N MET A 1 24.78 -6.71 11.36
CA MET A 1 24.35 -5.31 11.10
C MET A 1 23.12 -5.06 11.95
N THR A 2 23.18 -4.12 12.88
CA THR A 2 21.96 -3.55 13.47
C THR A 2 21.21 -2.83 12.34
N PRO A 3 19.90 -3.03 12.17
CA PRO A 3 19.16 -2.20 11.22
C PRO A 3 19.34 -0.74 11.64
N SER A 4 19.84 0.09 10.71
CA SER A 4 19.85 1.54 10.92
C SER A 4 18.41 2.04 10.90
N ASP A 5 18.12 3.06 11.70
CA ASP A 5 16.81 3.70 11.65
C ASP A 5 16.50 4.15 10.21
N PRO A 6 15.25 3.96 9.74
CA PRO A 6 14.87 4.47 8.43
C PRO A 6 15.01 6.00 8.40
N PRO A 7 15.38 6.58 7.25
CA PRO A 7 15.46 8.02 7.12
C PRO A 7 14.10 8.65 7.41
N LEU A 8 14.11 9.84 8.03
CA LEU A 8 12.90 10.61 8.24
C LEU A 8 12.26 10.93 6.88
N LEU A 9 10.94 10.75 6.79
CA LEU A 9 10.19 11.05 5.58
C LEU A 9 9.92 12.57 5.50
N PRO A 10 10.48 13.28 4.51
CA PRO A 10 10.17 14.70 4.31
C PRO A 10 8.72 14.86 3.85
N ALA A 11 8.14 16.03 4.11
CA ALA A 11 6.75 16.31 3.73
C ALA A 11 6.51 16.29 2.20
N SER A 12 7.57 16.44 1.40
CA SER A 12 7.55 16.38 -0.07
C SER A 12 7.81 14.97 -0.63
N ALA A 13 7.94 13.96 0.23
CA ALA A 13 8.15 12.58 -0.23
C ALA A 13 6.91 12.02 -0.92
N ALA A 14 7.14 11.06 -1.81
CA ALA A 14 6.13 10.14 -2.30
C ALA A 14 6.47 8.72 -1.82
N LEU A 15 5.48 8.00 -1.32
CA LEU A 15 5.63 6.62 -0.85
C LEU A 15 5.05 5.64 -1.87
N PHE A 16 5.83 4.62 -2.18
CA PHE A 16 5.41 3.47 -2.98
C PHE A 16 5.64 2.23 -2.11
N LEU A 17 4.56 1.56 -1.73
CA LEU A 17 4.62 0.45 -0.80
C LEU A 17 4.18 -0.83 -1.51
N ASP A 18 4.99 -1.86 -1.36
CA ASP A 18 4.57 -3.21 -1.72
C ASP A 18 3.47 -3.72 -0.77
N PHE A 19 2.71 -4.73 -1.19
CA PHE A 19 1.61 -5.29 -0.40
C PHE A 19 2.02 -6.59 0.31
N ASP A 20 2.36 -7.65 -0.42
CA ASP A 20 2.59 -8.98 0.13
C ASP A 20 4.00 -9.12 0.71
N GLY A 21 4.10 -9.45 1.99
CA GLY A 21 5.37 -9.46 2.72
C GLY A 21 5.83 -8.08 3.21
N THR A 22 5.09 -7.02 2.85
CA THR A 22 5.36 -5.64 3.29
C THR A 22 4.25 -5.12 4.20
N LEU A 23 3.03 -4.97 3.67
CA LEU A 23 1.87 -4.51 4.43
C LEU A 23 1.05 -5.66 5.01
N ALA A 24 1.00 -6.78 4.29
CA ALA A 24 0.35 -8.00 4.74
C ALA A 24 1.39 -9.13 4.84
N PRO A 25 1.43 -9.91 5.94
CA PRO A 25 2.31 -11.07 6.03
C PRO A 25 2.09 -12.03 4.87
N ILE A 26 3.18 -12.65 4.39
CA ILE A 26 3.08 -13.71 3.37
C ILE A 26 2.29 -14.87 3.97
N ALA A 27 1.30 -15.35 3.22
CA ALA A 27 0.51 -16.53 3.56
C ALA A 27 0.76 -17.66 2.55
N PRO A 28 0.54 -18.94 2.92
CA PRO A 28 0.74 -20.07 2.02
C PRO A 28 -0.14 -20.02 0.77
N ARG A 29 -1.32 -19.38 0.87
CA ARG A 29 -2.26 -19.21 -0.25
C ARG A 29 -2.78 -17.76 -0.31
N PRO A 30 -3.05 -17.22 -1.50
CA PRO A 30 -3.49 -15.82 -1.65
C PRO A 30 -4.74 -15.44 -0.86
N GLU A 31 -5.67 -16.37 -0.66
CA GLU A 31 -6.93 -16.20 0.10
C GLU A 31 -6.74 -16.20 1.64
N ASP A 32 -5.60 -16.69 2.11
CA ASP A 32 -5.26 -16.75 3.53
C ASP A 32 -4.63 -15.44 4.02
N VAL A 33 -4.31 -14.52 3.11
CA VAL A 33 -3.77 -13.21 3.47
C VAL A 33 -4.76 -12.43 4.33
N ARG A 34 -4.24 -11.85 5.42
CA ARG A 34 -4.97 -11.00 6.36
C ARG A 34 -4.19 -9.72 6.54
N VAL A 35 -4.85 -8.60 6.30
CA VAL A 35 -4.26 -7.28 6.55
C VAL A 35 -4.32 -7.01 8.05
N PRO A 36 -3.17 -6.75 8.72
CA PRO A 36 -3.17 -6.36 10.12
C PRO A 36 -4.01 -5.09 10.36
N ALA A 37 -4.76 -5.05 11.46
CA ALA A 37 -5.73 -3.98 11.74
C ALA A 37 -5.11 -2.56 11.80
N TRP A 38 -3.80 -2.45 12.03
CA TRP A 38 -3.10 -1.17 12.08
C TRP A 38 -2.78 -0.60 10.69
N VAL A 39 -2.76 -1.42 9.64
CA VAL A 39 -2.28 -1.01 8.31
C VAL A 39 -3.17 0.06 7.69
N GLN A 40 -4.49 -0.16 7.67
CA GLN A 40 -5.42 0.79 7.04
C GLN A 40 -5.36 2.18 7.71
N PRO A 41 -5.45 2.30 9.06
CA PRO A 41 -5.26 3.59 9.73
C PRO A 41 -3.92 4.27 9.43
N SER A 42 -2.82 3.50 9.40
CA SER A 42 -1.49 4.04 9.11
C SER A 42 -1.39 4.55 7.67
N LEU A 43 -1.88 3.80 6.69
CA LEU A 43 -1.91 4.23 5.29
C LEU A 43 -2.76 5.48 5.11
N HIS A 44 -3.92 5.57 5.79
CA HIS A 44 -4.75 6.77 5.76
C HIS A 44 -4.02 7.99 6.33
N ALA A 45 -3.33 7.84 7.47
CA ALA A 45 -2.54 8.91 8.06
C ALA A 45 -1.39 9.37 7.15
N PHE A 46 -0.67 8.43 6.52
CA PHE A 46 0.39 8.75 5.56
C PHE A 46 -0.15 9.45 4.31
N ALA A 47 -1.27 8.96 3.74
CA ALA A 47 -1.92 9.59 2.60
C ALA A 47 -2.27 11.05 2.91
N ASN A 48 -2.85 11.32 4.08
CA ASN A 48 -3.18 12.69 4.51
C ASN A 48 -1.92 13.55 4.71
N ARG A 49 -0.88 13.00 5.35
CA ARG A 49 0.36 13.73 5.64
C ARG A 49 1.14 14.11 4.38
N LEU A 50 1.08 13.26 3.36
CA LEU A 50 1.82 13.39 2.10
C LEU A 50 0.97 13.98 0.97
N GLY A 51 -0.21 14.54 1.27
CA GLY A 51 -1.07 15.17 0.26
C GLY A 51 -1.51 14.21 -0.85
N GLY A 52 -1.71 12.92 -0.52
CA GLY A 52 -2.08 11.87 -1.46
C GLY A 52 -0.90 11.24 -2.21
N ALA A 53 0.34 11.63 -1.95
CA ALA A 53 1.54 11.02 -2.55
C ALA A 53 1.89 9.66 -1.91
N LEU A 54 0.94 8.74 -1.94
CA LEU A 54 1.06 7.36 -1.48
C LEU A 54 0.41 6.42 -2.50
N ALA A 55 1.16 5.43 -2.97
CA ALA A 55 0.67 4.39 -3.88
C ALA A 55 1.02 2.99 -3.38
N ILE A 56 0.09 2.05 -3.60
CA ILE A 56 0.34 0.61 -3.42
C ILE A 56 0.85 0.02 -4.72
N VAL A 57 1.92 -0.77 -4.68
CA VAL A 57 2.49 -1.45 -5.85
C VAL A 57 2.44 -2.95 -5.57
N SER A 58 1.71 -3.73 -6.36
CA SER A 58 1.55 -5.16 -6.09
C SER A 58 1.40 -5.98 -7.37
N GLY A 59 1.73 -7.27 -7.28
CA GLY A 59 1.35 -8.25 -8.31
C GLY A 59 -0.15 -8.55 -8.31
N ARG A 60 -0.88 -8.23 -7.23
CA ARG A 60 -2.33 -8.46 -7.12
C ARG A 60 -3.13 -7.54 -8.07
N PRO A 61 -4.29 -7.97 -8.58
CA PRO A 61 -5.22 -7.09 -9.28
C PRO A 61 -5.73 -5.96 -8.39
N LEU A 62 -6.05 -4.79 -8.97
CA LEU A 62 -6.55 -3.63 -8.24
C LEU A 62 -7.80 -3.94 -7.42
N ALA A 63 -8.71 -4.75 -7.96
CA ALA A 63 -9.93 -5.16 -7.27
C ALA A 63 -9.63 -5.90 -5.95
N GLN A 64 -8.56 -6.70 -5.93
CA GLN A 64 -8.16 -7.43 -4.73
C GLN A 64 -7.49 -6.53 -3.71
N ILE A 65 -6.62 -5.60 -4.16
CA ILE A 65 -6.02 -4.57 -3.31
C ILE A 65 -7.14 -3.73 -2.65
N ASP A 66 -8.12 -3.29 -3.43
CA ASP A 66 -9.27 -2.51 -2.95
C ASP A 66 -10.09 -3.30 -1.92
N ALA A 67 -10.34 -4.59 -2.15
CA ALA A 67 -11.08 -5.43 -1.21
C ALA A 67 -10.36 -5.58 0.14
N PHE A 68 -9.03 -5.74 0.12
CA PHE A 68 -8.23 -5.84 1.34
C PHE A 68 -8.11 -4.51 2.11
N LEU A 69 -8.09 -3.39 1.39
CA LEU A 69 -7.92 -2.07 1.98
C LEU A 69 -9.24 -1.33 2.25
N ALA A 70 -10.38 -1.91 1.86
CA ALA A 70 -11.69 -1.32 2.06
C ALA A 70 -11.91 -0.83 3.51
N PRO A 71 -12.45 0.38 3.71
CA PRO A 71 -12.98 1.30 2.68
C PRO A 71 -11.92 2.22 2.04
N LEU A 72 -10.65 2.12 2.45
CA LEU A 72 -9.58 2.97 1.94
C LEU A 72 -9.25 2.63 0.48
N ARG A 73 -9.27 3.64 -0.39
CA ARG A 73 -8.95 3.51 -1.81
C ARG A 73 -7.84 4.48 -2.19
N LEU A 74 -6.65 3.93 -2.43
CA LEU A 74 -5.42 4.70 -2.69
C LEU A 74 -5.06 4.70 -4.18
N ALA A 75 -4.09 5.51 -4.59
CA ALA A 75 -3.41 5.26 -5.85
C ALA A 75 -2.77 3.86 -5.79
N ALA A 76 -2.77 3.13 -6.90
CA ALA A 76 -2.21 1.78 -6.92
C ALA A 76 -1.78 1.34 -8.32
N ALA A 77 -0.77 0.49 -8.38
CA ALA A 77 -0.40 -0.32 -9.53
C ALA A 77 -0.56 -1.80 -9.15
N GLY A 78 -1.36 -2.53 -9.91
CA GLY A 78 -1.67 -3.94 -9.72
C GLY A 78 -1.28 -4.76 -10.95
N ALA A 79 -1.45 -6.09 -10.86
CA ALA A 79 -1.20 -7.02 -11.96
C ALA A 79 0.18 -6.82 -12.62
N HIS A 80 1.23 -6.66 -11.80
CA HIS A 80 2.59 -6.35 -12.25
C HIS A 80 2.69 -5.08 -13.13
N GLY A 81 1.84 -4.09 -12.87
CA GLY A 81 1.79 -2.81 -13.59
C GLY A 81 0.83 -2.79 -14.78
N ALA A 82 0.15 -3.90 -15.09
CA ALA A 82 -0.86 -3.95 -16.15
C ALA A 82 -2.14 -3.18 -15.79
N GLU A 83 -2.44 -3.06 -14.49
CA GLU A 83 -3.54 -2.27 -13.98
C GLU A 83 -2.98 -1.12 -13.14
N TRP A 84 -3.53 0.07 -13.27
CA TRP A 84 -3.18 1.18 -12.39
C TRP A 84 -4.36 2.12 -12.16
N ARG A 85 -4.30 2.83 -11.05
CA ARG A 85 -5.22 3.88 -10.67
C ARG A 85 -4.43 5.04 -10.07
N GLY A 86 -4.60 6.22 -10.64
CA GLY A 86 -4.00 7.44 -10.15
C GLY A 86 -4.67 7.99 -8.88
N PRO A 87 -4.09 9.03 -8.26
CA PRO A 87 -4.64 9.66 -7.05
C PRO A 87 -6.02 10.30 -7.25
N SER A 88 -6.42 10.60 -8.49
CA SER A 88 -7.77 11.08 -8.83
C SER A 88 -8.79 9.96 -9.04
N GLY A 89 -8.39 8.69 -8.91
CA GLY A 89 -9.26 7.53 -9.10
C GLY A 89 -9.48 7.11 -10.56
N ARG A 90 -8.79 7.76 -11.52
CA ARG A 90 -8.74 7.37 -12.94
C ARG A 90 -7.67 6.33 -13.22
#